data_AF-A0A8J8DDK3-F1
#
_entry.id   AF-A0A8J8DDK3-F1
#
_cell.length_a   1.000
_cell.length_b   1.000
_cell.length_c   1.000
_cell.angle_alpha   90.00
_cell.angle_beta   90.00
_cell.angle_gamma   90.00
#
_symmetry.space_group_name_H-M   'P 1'
#
loop_
_entity.id
_entity.type
_entity.pdbx_description
1 polymer ?
#
loop_
_entity_poly.entity_id
_entity_poly.type
_entity_poly.pdbx_seq_one_letter_code
_entity_poly.pdbx_strand_id
1 'polypeptide(L)'
;MFKGIIERLIDLQAPTTRKLKIPLAGIRAFETILKSKDISSSALAIEIAVAEFSKYSKGDPQVTSDFEKILVREFSGLNTPRLIKKKARALKEIWELEARTLTAKNKRNKWLSIRVTEDEYDMISKRAQEEGLDISNYIRKRLGLEYKS
;
A
#
# COMPACT_ATOMS: atom_id res chain seq x y z
N MET A 1 4.45 6.68 -8.04
CA MET A 1 3.97 8.06 -7.82
C MET A 1 3.67 8.29 -6.33
N PHE A 2 2.80 7.49 -5.74
CA PHE A 2 2.39 7.59 -4.34
C PHE A 2 3.24 6.75 -3.38
N LYS A 3 4.15 5.94 -3.88
CA LYS A 3 5.02 5.04 -3.11
C LYS A 3 5.50 5.60 -1.77
N GLY A 4 6.17 6.76 -1.75
CA GLY A 4 6.72 7.34 -0.51
C GLY A 4 5.64 7.74 0.50
N ILE A 5 4.51 8.27 0.02
CA ILE A 5 3.32 8.55 0.85
C ILE A 5 2.75 7.26 1.43
N ILE A 6 2.62 6.21 0.62
CA ILE A 6 2.04 4.93 1.03
C ILE A 6 2.94 4.23 2.05
N GLU A 7 4.26 4.20 1.82
CA GLU A 7 5.24 3.65 2.77
C GLU A 7 5.11 4.35 4.13
N ARG A 8 5.11 5.69 4.13
CA ARG A 8 4.97 6.46 5.37
C ARG A 8 3.63 6.23 6.08
N LEU A 9 2.52 6.12 5.34
CA LEU A 9 1.22 5.78 5.92
C LEU A 9 1.20 4.37 6.53
N ILE A 10 1.89 3.41 5.92
CA ILE A 10 2.04 2.05 6.47
C ILE A 10 2.85 2.09 7.77
N ASP A 11 3.95 2.83 7.80
CA ASP A 11 4.83 2.96 8.98
C ASP A 11 4.10 3.64 10.15
N LEU A 12 3.28 4.67 9.84
CA LEU A 12 2.40 5.34 10.80
C LEU A 12 1.19 4.50 11.24
N GLN A 13 1.04 3.28 10.70
CA GLN A 13 -0.11 2.42 10.94
C GLN A 13 -1.44 3.14 10.69
N ALA A 14 -1.49 3.94 9.62
CA ALA A 14 -2.69 4.64 9.21
C ALA A 14 -3.82 3.64 8.90
N PRO A 15 -5.10 4.04 9.02
CA PRO A 15 -6.23 3.16 8.73
C PRO A 15 -6.14 2.53 7.33
N THR A 16 -6.38 1.22 7.23
CA THR A 16 -6.29 0.47 5.97
C THR A 16 -7.57 -0.31 5.66
N THR A 17 -7.73 -0.72 4.40
CA THR A 17 -8.79 -1.66 4.01
C THR A 17 -8.56 -3.03 4.64
N ARG A 18 -9.64 -3.66 5.15
CA ARG A 18 -9.53 -4.93 5.89
C ARG A 18 -8.83 -6.05 5.12
N LYS A 19 -9.20 -6.26 3.84
CA LYS A 19 -8.70 -7.39 3.03
C LYS A 19 -7.30 -7.15 2.48
N LEU A 20 -7.06 -5.97 1.91
CA LEU A 20 -5.85 -5.71 1.11
C LEU A 20 -4.83 -4.83 1.83
N LYS A 21 -5.14 -4.36 3.05
CA LYS A 21 -4.29 -3.46 3.84
C LYS A 21 -3.84 -2.20 3.06
N ILE A 22 -4.69 -1.73 2.16
CA ILE A 22 -4.43 -0.51 1.39
C ILE A 22 -4.79 0.69 2.27
N PRO A 23 -3.90 1.70 2.43
CA PRO A 23 -4.23 2.88 3.23
C PRO A 23 -5.49 3.60 2.72
N LEU A 24 -6.42 3.87 3.63
CA LEU A 24 -7.74 4.43 3.34
C LEU A 24 -7.67 5.88 2.89
N ALA A 25 -6.66 6.62 3.31
CA ALA A 25 -6.51 8.05 3.02
C ALA A 25 -6.66 8.36 1.53
N GLY A 26 -5.90 7.68 0.66
CA GLY A 26 -6.00 7.88 -0.79
C GLY A 26 -7.33 7.38 -1.38
N ILE A 27 -7.83 6.23 -0.95
CA ILE A 27 -9.13 5.69 -1.43
C ILE A 27 -10.25 6.68 -1.15
N ARG A 28 -10.34 7.18 0.09
CA ARG A 28 -11.38 8.12 0.51
C ARG A 28 -11.25 9.46 -0.20
N ALA A 29 -10.04 10.00 -0.31
CA ALA A 29 -9.79 11.24 -1.04
C ALA A 29 -10.34 11.20 -2.48
N PHE A 30 -10.01 10.15 -3.23
CA PHE A 30 -10.50 10.02 -4.62
C PHE A 30 -11.99 9.67 -4.70
N GLU A 31 -12.52 8.88 -3.77
CA GLU A 31 -13.97 8.60 -3.71
C GLU A 31 -14.79 9.87 -3.47
N THR A 32 -14.31 10.78 -2.62
CA THR A 32 -14.98 12.04 -2.35
C THR A 32 -15.01 12.93 -3.59
N ILE A 33 -13.92 12.99 -4.37
CA ILE A 33 -13.93 13.65 -5.69
C ILE A 33 -14.99 13.04 -6.61
N LEU A 34 -15.02 11.71 -6.73
CA LEU A 34 -15.91 11.02 -7.66
C LEU A 34 -17.39 11.20 -7.31
N LYS A 35 -17.72 11.22 -6.01
CA LYS A 35 -19.09 11.38 -5.48
C LYS A 35 -19.56 12.83 -5.44
N SER A 36 -18.64 13.79 -5.39
CA SER A 36 -18.99 15.21 -5.34
C SER A 36 -19.72 15.65 -6.61
N LYS A 37 -20.81 16.39 -6.44
CA LYS A 37 -21.60 16.95 -7.55
C LYS A 37 -21.05 18.30 -8.02
N ASP A 38 -20.33 19.01 -7.14
CA ASP A 38 -20.05 20.45 -7.30
C ASP A 38 -18.61 20.76 -7.70
N ILE A 39 -17.90 19.80 -8.32
CA ILE A 39 -16.52 20.02 -8.76
C ILE A 39 -16.52 20.88 -10.01
N SER A 40 -16.35 22.19 -9.83
CA SER A 40 -16.25 23.18 -10.89
C SER A 40 -14.81 23.44 -11.35
N SER A 41 -13.80 23.11 -10.54
CA SER A 41 -12.39 23.38 -10.84
C SER A 41 -11.45 22.33 -10.28
N SER A 42 -10.21 22.30 -10.80
CA SER A 42 -9.12 21.49 -10.28
C SER A 42 -8.75 21.87 -8.84
N ALA A 43 -8.71 23.17 -8.53
CA ALA A 43 -8.41 23.67 -7.19
C ALA A 43 -9.40 23.12 -6.15
N LEU A 44 -10.71 23.19 -6.45
CA LEU A 44 -11.74 22.66 -5.55
C LEU A 44 -11.64 21.14 -5.38
N ALA A 45 -11.29 20.42 -6.45
CA ALA A 45 -11.07 18.98 -6.37
C ALA A 45 -9.87 18.62 -5.48
N ILE A 46 -8.78 19.39 -5.56
CA ILE A 46 -7.59 19.23 -4.72
C ILE A 46 -7.95 19.50 -3.26
N GLU A 47 -8.63 20.61 -2.97
CA GLU A 47 -9.04 20.99 -1.61
C GLU A 47 -9.90 19.89 -0.96
N ILE A 48 -10.93 19.41 -1.67
CA ILE A 48 -11.81 18.33 -1.21
C ILE A 48 -11.00 17.05 -0.93
N ALA A 49 -10.07 16.70 -1.81
CA ALA A 49 -9.28 15.49 -1.66
C ALA A 49 -8.29 15.58 -0.49
N VAL A 50 -7.61 16.71 -0.33
CA VAL A 50 -6.65 16.95 0.77
C VAL A 50 -7.37 16.97 2.11
N ALA A 51 -8.53 17.64 2.19
CA ALA A 51 -9.36 17.67 3.39
C ALA A 51 -9.87 16.28 3.80
N GLU A 52 -10.22 15.42 2.83
CA GLU A 52 -10.61 14.05 3.15
C GLU A 52 -9.38 13.18 3.49
N PHE A 53 -8.27 13.36 2.78
CA PHE A 53 -7.03 12.61 3.00
C PHE A 53 -6.49 12.81 4.43
N SER A 54 -6.48 14.06 4.91
CA SER A 54 -5.93 14.44 6.21
C SER A 54 -6.63 13.75 7.39
N LYS A 55 -7.94 13.45 7.27
CA LYS A 55 -8.70 12.70 8.28
C LYS A 55 -8.15 11.31 8.55
N TYR A 56 -7.46 10.72 7.58
CA TYR A 56 -6.92 9.36 7.66
C TYR A 56 -5.39 9.31 7.59
N SER A 57 -4.70 10.45 7.53
CA SER A 57 -3.23 10.52 7.49
C SER A 57 -2.57 10.49 8.87
N LYS A 58 -3.35 10.23 9.94
CA LYS A 58 -2.89 10.26 11.35
C LYS A 58 -2.27 11.60 11.77
N GLY A 59 -2.63 12.69 11.09
CA GLY A 59 -2.15 14.03 11.41
C GLY A 59 -0.72 14.31 10.94
N ASP A 60 -0.12 13.48 10.07
CA ASP A 60 1.19 13.77 9.48
C ASP A 60 1.06 14.89 8.41
N PRO A 61 1.61 16.10 8.67
CA PRO A 61 1.47 17.22 7.75
C PRO A 61 2.31 17.04 6.49
N GLN A 62 3.46 16.36 6.61
CA GLN A 62 4.37 16.14 5.48
C GLN A 62 3.70 15.26 4.43
N VAL A 63 3.07 14.16 4.87
CA VAL A 63 2.37 13.24 3.98
C VAL A 63 1.20 13.92 3.27
N THR A 64 0.50 14.82 3.98
CA THR A 64 -0.62 15.59 3.43
C THR A 64 -0.12 16.61 2.39
N SER A 65 0.96 17.32 2.69
CA SER A 65 1.62 18.24 1.74
C SER A 65 2.12 17.52 0.49
N ASP A 66 2.76 16.36 0.64
CA ASP A 66 3.29 15.61 -0.49
C ASP A 66 2.15 15.06 -1.38
N PHE A 67 1.05 14.66 -0.77
CA PHE A 67 -0.16 14.28 -1.50
C PHE A 67 -0.73 15.46 -2.30
N GLU A 68 -0.87 16.62 -1.67
CA GLU A 68 -1.34 17.84 -2.33
C GLU A 68 -0.48 18.22 -3.54
N LYS A 69 0.85 18.22 -3.40
CA LYS A 69 1.79 18.52 -4.51
C LYS A 69 1.59 17.59 -5.70
N ILE A 70 1.35 16.29 -5.45
CA ILE A 70 1.04 15.35 -6.52
C ILE A 70 -0.27 15.75 -7.19
N LEU A 71 -1.33 16.04 -6.42
CA LEU A 71 -2.62 16.41 -7.00
C LEU A 71 -2.54 17.70 -7.82
N VAL A 72 -1.84 18.73 -7.34
CA VAL A 72 -1.62 19.99 -8.08
C VAL A 72 -0.98 19.71 -9.44
N ARG A 73 0.04 18.85 -9.47
CA ARG A 73 0.69 18.45 -10.74
C ARG A 73 -0.26 17.66 -11.64
N GLU A 74 -0.96 16.68 -11.09
CA GLU A 74 -1.79 15.75 -11.88
C GLU A 74 -3.09 16.36 -12.39
N PHE A 75 -3.65 17.35 -11.68
CA PHE A 75 -4.85 18.09 -12.09
C PHE A 75 -4.53 19.39 -12.84
N SER A 76 -3.24 19.70 -13.05
CA SER A 76 -2.83 20.88 -13.81
C SER A 76 -3.44 20.89 -15.21
N GLY A 77 -4.05 22.02 -15.59
CA GLY A 77 -4.72 22.20 -16.89
C GLY A 77 -6.08 21.50 -17.03
N LEU A 78 -6.59 20.83 -15.99
CA LEU A 78 -7.92 20.19 -16.05
C LEU A 78 -9.02 21.16 -15.63
N ASN A 79 -9.79 21.63 -16.61
CA ASN A 79 -10.83 22.65 -16.40
C ASN A 79 -12.26 22.09 -16.49
N THR A 80 -12.43 20.81 -16.82
CA THR A 80 -13.77 20.22 -16.92
C THR A 80 -14.01 19.17 -15.83
N PRO A 81 -15.20 19.16 -15.19
CA PRO A 81 -15.54 18.20 -14.15
C PRO A 81 -15.38 16.74 -14.61
N ARG A 82 -15.72 16.47 -15.88
CA ARG A 82 -15.59 15.13 -16.49
C ARG A 82 -14.15 14.66 -16.54
N LEU A 83 -13.20 15.53 -16.95
CA LEU A 83 -11.78 15.19 -17.00
C LEU A 83 -11.20 15.02 -15.61
N ILE A 84 -11.57 15.89 -14.67
CA ILE A 84 -11.16 15.79 -13.26
C ILE A 84 -11.60 14.44 -12.68
N LYS A 85 -12.88 14.06 -12.83
CA LYS A 85 -13.38 12.76 -12.35
C LYS A 85 -12.69 11.58 -13.05
N LYS A 86 -12.42 11.68 -14.36
CA LYS A 86 -11.68 10.65 -15.09
C LYS A 86 -10.25 10.50 -14.54
N LYS A 87 -9.56 11.61 -14.29
CA LYS A 87 -8.21 11.62 -13.71
C LYS A 87 -8.21 11.07 -12.28
N ALA A 88 -9.18 11.47 -11.44
CA ALA A 88 -9.33 10.95 -10.08
C ALA A 88 -9.55 9.44 -10.05
N ARG A 89 -10.32 8.87 -10.99
CA ARG A 89 -10.48 7.42 -11.13
C ARG A 89 -9.16 6.73 -11.44
N ALA A 90 -8.39 7.26 -12.40
CA ALA A 90 -7.07 6.72 -12.73
C ALA A 90 -6.09 6.83 -11.55
N LEU A 91 -6.07 7.95 -10.83
CA LEU A 91 -5.22 8.10 -9.64
C LEU A 91 -5.60 7.14 -8.52
N LYS A 92 -6.90 6.86 -8.33
CA LYS A 92 -7.36 5.82 -7.40
C LYS A 92 -6.82 4.44 -7.76
N GLU A 93 -6.90 4.06 -9.03
CA GLU A 93 -6.37 2.78 -9.51
C GLU A 93 -4.85 2.67 -9.30
N ILE A 94 -4.11 3.74 -9.61
CA ILE A 94 -2.65 3.81 -9.38
C ILE A 94 -2.34 3.67 -7.89
N TRP A 95 -3.08 4.37 -7.02
CA TRP A 95 -2.93 4.26 -5.56
C TRP A 95 -3.10 2.82 -5.08
N GLU A 96 -4.18 2.16 -5.49
CA GLU A 96 -4.45 0.78 -5.12
C GLU A 96 -3.38 -0.19 -5.63
N LEU A 97 -2.91 0.00 -6.86
CA LEU A 97 -1.88 -0.84 -7.47
C LEU A 97 -0.53 -0.69 -6.74
N GLU A 98 -0.10 0.55 -6.47
CA GLU A 98 1.13 0.81 -5.72
C GLU A 98 1.05 0.26 -4.30
N ALA A 99 -0.08 0.46 -3.60
CA ALA A 99 -0.27 -0.07 -2.26
C ALA A 99 -0.26 -1.60 -2.20
N ARG A 100 -0.92 -2.27 -3.16
CA ARG A 100 -0.88 -3.74 -3.26
C ARG A 100 0.54 -4.24 -3.51
N THR A 101 1.29 -3.57 -4.37
CA THR A 101 2.67 -3.93 -4.71
C THR A 101 3.59 -3.81 -3.49
N LEU A 102 3.48 -2.70 -2.73
CA LEU A 102 4.24 -2.49 -1.50
C LEU A 102 3.86 -3.51 -0.42
N THR A 103 2.57 -3.78 -0.23
CA THR A 103 2.10 -4.77 0.74
C THR A 103 2.58 -6.18 0.39
N ALA A 104 2.58 -6.55 -0.89
CA ALA A 104 3.11 -7.83 -1.35
C ALA A 104 4.62 -7.94 -1.10
N LYS A 105 5.39 -6.88 -1.36
CA LYS A 105 6.83 -6.83 -1.06
C LYS A 105 7.10 -6.98 0.44
N ASN A 106 6.34 -6.28 1.28
CA ASN A 106 6.47 -6.38 2.74
C ASN A 106 6.06 -7.75 3.28
N LYS A 107 5.02 -8.39 2.70
CA LYS A 107 4.65 -9.77 3.07
C LYS A 107 5.76 -10.77 2.75
N ARG A 108 6.42 -10.64 1.60
CA ARG A 108 7.53 -11.52 1.19
C ARG A 108 8.78 -11.36 2.06
N ASN A 109 9.01 -10.17 2.61
CA ASN A 109 10.21 -9.85 3.37
C ASN A 109 10.06 -10.05 4.90
N LYS A 110 8.91 -10.52 5.39
CA LYS A 110 8.72 -10.71 6.84
C LYS A 110 9.44 -11.98 7.30
N TRP A 111 10.56 -11.80 7.99
CA TRP A 111 11.25 -12.88 8.69
C TRP A 111 10.45 -13.31 9.92
N LEU A 112 10.38 -14.62 10.16
CA LEU A 112 9.69 -15.20 11.31
C LEU A 112 10.71 -16.02 12.10
N SER A 113 10.95 -15.62 13.35
CA SER A 113 11.83 -16.36 14.25
C SER A 113 11.01 -17.42 14.99
N ILE A 114 11.44 -18.67 14.86
CA ILE A 114 10.84 -19.82 15.56
C ILE A 114 11.85 -20.29 16.59
N ARG A 115 11.40 -20.56 17.81
CA ARG A 115 12.23 -21.22 18.82
C ARG A 115 12.04 -22.72 18.70
N VAL A 116 13.15 -23.44 18.63
CA VAL A 116 13.23 -24.90 18.60
C VAL A 116 14.23 -25.34 19.65
N THR A 117 14.12 -26.58 20.10
CA THR A 117 15.16 -27.23 20.90
C THR A 117 16.39 -27.53 20.04
N GLU A 118 17.52 -27.81 20.67
CA GLU A 118 18.77 -28.16 20.00
C GLU A 118 18.61 -29.44 19.15
N ASP A 119 18.00 -30.48 19.73
CA ASP A 119 17.72 -31.75 19.04
C ASP A 119 16.82 -31.55 17.80
N GLU A 120 15.80 -30.69 17.90
CA GLU A 120 14.92 -30.36 16.77
C GLU A 120 15.68 -29.59 15.68
N TYR A 121 16.54 -28.65 16.08
CA TYR A 121 17.36 -27.90 15.15
C TYR A 121 18.30 -28.81 14.36
N ASP A 122 19.01 -29.71 15.05
CA ASP A 122 19.96 -30.64 14.42
C ASP A 122 19.26 -31.60 13.47
N MET A 123 18.10 -32.14 13.88
CA MET A 123 17.29 -32.99 13.02
C MET A 123 16.83 -32.24 11.75
N ILE A 124 16.34 -31.01 11.89
CA ILE A 124 15.87 -30.21 10.75
C ILE A 124 17.05 -29.84 9.83
N SER A 125 18.17 -29.43 10.41
CA SER A 125 19.38 -29.04 9.68
C SER A 125 19.93 -30.19 8.84
N LYS A 126 20.06 -31.37 9.44
CA LYS A 126 20.53 -32.58 8.75
C LYS A 126 19.61 -32.97 7.59
N ARG A 127 18.30 -33.00 7.82
CA ARG A 127 17.33 -33.35 6.77
C ARG A 127 17.27 -32.30 5.65
N ALA A 128 17.45 -31.02 5.98
CA ALA A 128 17.54 -29.96 4.99
C ALA A 128 18.76 -30.15 4.09
N GLN A 129 19.92 -30.45 4.69
CA GLN A 129 21.16 -30.72 3.97
C GLN A 129 21.08 -31.97 3.08
N GLU A 130 20.46 -33.05 3.56
CA GLU A 130 20.21 -34.28 2.77
C GLU A 130 19.37 -34.01 1.52
N GLU A 131 18.45 -33.04 1.57
CA GLU A 131 17.65 -32.62 0.43
C GLU A 131 18.28 -31.48 -0.40
N GLY A 132 19.49 -31.01 -0.05
CA GLY A 132 20.15 -29.90 -0.72
C GLY A 132 19.43 -28.55 -0.55
N LEU A 133 18.66 -28.40 0.53
CA LEU A 133 17.88 -27.19 0.84
C LEU A 133 18.46 -26.47 2.06
N ASP A 134 18.30 -25.15 2.13
CA ASP A 134 18.45 -24.44 3.39
C ASP A 134 17.27 -24.75 4.34
N ILE A 135 17.46 -24.52 5.64
CA ILE A 135 16.47 -24.79 6.68
C ILE A 135 15.12 -24.11 6.38
N SER A 136 15.13 -22.87 5.87
CA SER A 136 13.90 -22.14 5.59
C SER A 136 13.13 -22.75 4.42
N ASN A 137 13.82 -23.14 3.35
CA ASN A 137 13.23 -23.78 2.18
C ASN A 137 12.80 -25.22 2.47
N TYR A 138 13.54 -25.95 3.30
CA TYR A 138 13.14 -27.25 3.82
C TYR A 138 11.81 -27.16 4.59
N ILE A 139 11.70 -26.20 5.52
CA ILE A 139 10.45 -25.98 6.27
C ILE A 139 9.30 -25.58 5.34
N ARG A 140 9.53 -24.67 4.38
CA ARG A 140 8.49 -24.27 3.40
C ARG A 140 7.98 -25.46 2.59
N LYS A 141 8.89 -26.31 2.11
CA LYS A 141 8.56 -27.55 1.40
C LYS A 141 7.69 -28.47 2.23
N ARG A 142 8.08 -28.72 3.49
CA ARG A 142 7.30 -29.54 4.42
C ARG A 142 5.91 -28.97 4.73
N LEU A 143 5.75 -27.66 4.69
CA LEU A 143 4.46 -26.98 4.90
C LEU A 143 3.63 -26.81 3.62
N GLY A 144 4.10 -27.30 2.46
CA GLY A 144 3.41 -27.10 1.18
C GLY A 144 3.38 -25.64 0.72
N LEU A 145 4.31 -24.81 1.20
CA LEU A 145 4.45 -23.38 0.89
C LEU A 145 5.53 -23.14 -0.19
N GLU A 146 5.77 -24.12 -1.05
CA GLU A 146 6.76 -24.03 -2.11
C GLU A 146 6.43 -22.88 -3.08
N TYR A 147 7.47 -22.20 -3.57
CA TYR A 147 7.30 -21.21 -4.62
C TYR A 147 6.85 -21.95 -5.89
N LYS A 148 5.60 -21.72 -6.32
CA LYS A 148 5.18 -22.11 -7.67
C LYS A 148 5.97 -21.24 -8.65
N SER A 149 6.87 -21.87 -9.39
CA SER A 149 7.60 -21.31 -10.53
C SER A 149 6.65 -20.85 -11.63
#